data_AF-A0A2N2CMH3-F1
#
_entry.id   AF-A0A2N2CMH3-F1
#
_cell.length_a   1.000
_cell.length_b   1.000
_cell.length_c   1.000
_cell.angle_alpha   90.00
_cell.angle_beta   90.00
_cell.angle_gamma   90.00
#
_symmetry.space_group_name_H-M   'P 1'
#
loop_
_entity.id
_entity.type
_entity.pdbx_description
1 polymer ?
#
loop_
_entity_poly.entity_id
_entity_poly.type
_entity_poly.pdbx_seq_one_letter_code
_entity_poly.pdbx_strand_id
1 'polypeptide(L)'
;MLLAVVLAGCGGSTSSGSTAGQSTVSKDTVYEFYDKVQFDQTKEQVDAELGITPTESSQMKNSFTYVNEDTSFGVSVLFGENGLATSKTLFYSMTEDLAFLTPKAVTKEQAESIPEGATYDEVKNILGGDGTETSATQIPFEDNKVSYIRVWVNQDGTMLQAVFLTDGTTNNIMFFD
;
A
#
# COMPACT_ATOMS: atom_id res chain seq x y z
N MET A 1 -28.53 56.46 -29.99
CA MET A 1 -28.94 55.72 -28.77
C MET A 1 -27.68 55.03 -28.26
N LEU A 2 -27.32 55.33 -27.00
CA LEU A 2 -26.26 54.81 -26.09
C LEU A 2 -25.07 54.02 -26.70
N LEU A 3 -23.82 54.48 -26.52
CA LEU A 3 -22.88 54.18 -25.39
C LEU A 3 -22.56 52.67 -25.29
N ALA A 4 -21.32 52.18 -25.26
CA ALA A 4 -20.03 52.68 -24.74
C ALA A 4 -18.85 51.98 -25.50
N VAL A 5 -17.67 52.56 -25.82
CA VAL A 5 -16.46 52.92 -25.02
C VAL A 5 -16.20 51.91 -23.87
N VAL A 6 -15.04 51.27 -23.63
CA VAL A 6 -13.63 51.70 -23.72
C VAL A 6 -12.67 50.49 -23.72
N LEU A 7 -11.68 50.54 -24.61
CA LEU A 7 -10.24 50.23 -24.54
C LEU A 7 -9.57 49.33 -23.46
N ALA A 8 -8.49 48.71 -23.97
CA ALA A 8 -7.19 48.33 -23.37
C ALA A 8 -7.14 47.05 -22.53
N GLY A 9 -6.13 46.17 -22.63
CA GLY A 9 -4.84 46.22 -23.32
C GLY A 9 -3.85 45.26 -22.63
N CYS A 10 -2.81 44.86 -23.37
CA CYS A 10 -1.64 44.05 -22.96
C CYS A 10 -1.92 42.54 -22.73
N GLY A 11 -1.23 41.60 -23.37
CA GLY A 11 0.21 41.56 -23.63
C GLY A 11 0.82 40.60 -22.62
N GLY A 12 1.08 39.35 -23.02
CA GLY A 12 1.61 38.32 -22.13
C GLY A 12 2.04 37.07 -22.89
N SER A 13 3.35 36.92 -22.99
CA SER A 13 4.09 35.83 -23.61
C SER A 13 3.61 34.45 -23.13
N THR A 14 3.21 33.60 -24.07
CA THR A 14 2.94 32.18 -23.82
C THR A 14 4.26 31.46 -23.57
N SER A 15 4.68 31.44 -22.30
CA SER A 15 5.60 30.41 -21.80
C SER A 15 4.81 29.10 -21.73
N SER A 16 4.93 28.27 -22.76
CA SER A 16 4.62 26.85 -22.69
C SER A 16 5.57 26.19 -21.70
N GLY A 17 5.24 26.29 -20.42
CA GLY A 17 5.75 25.39 -19.39
C GLY A 17 5.02 24.08 -19.54
N SER A 18 5.64 23.12 -20.23
CA SER A 18 5.24 21.73 -20.18
C SER A 18 5.43 21.22 -18.75
N THR A 19 4.40 21.31 -17.92
CA THR A 19 4.31 20.47 -16.72
C THR A 19 3.93 19.09 -17.22
N ALA A 20 4.95 18.27 -17.50
CA ALA A 20 4.76 16.85 -17.70
C ALA A 20 3.98 16.30 -16.50
N GLY A 21 2.82 15.69 -16.79
CA GLY A 21 1.86 15.24 -15.79
C GLY A 21 2.51 14.29 -14.79
N GLN A 22 2.73 14.79 -13.58
CA GLN A 22 2.85 13.94 -12.42
C GLN A 22 1.45 13.42 -12.14
N SER A 23 1.09 12.28 -12.73
CA SER A 23 -0.07 11.51 -12.29
C SER A 23 0.13 11.27 -10.80
N THR A 24 -0.59 12.01 -9.95
CA THR A 24 -0.52 11.81 -8.51
C THR A 24 -1.09 10.44 -8.25
N VAL A 25 -0.22 9.45 -8.00
CA VAL A 25 -0.63 8.10 -7.60
C VAL A 25 -1.55 8.25 -6.39
N SER A 26 -2.72 7.64 -6.46
CA SER A 26 -3.72 7.69 -5.39
C SER A 26 -3.66 6.44 -4.54
N LYS A 27 -4.21 6.49 -3.32
CA LYS A 27 -4.35 5.28 -2.48
C LYS A 27 -5.15 4.19 -3.20
N ASP A 28 -6.22 4.57 -3.90
CA ASP A 28 -7.06 3.61 -4.64
C ASP A 28 -6.27 2.91 -5.76
N THR A 29 -5.33 3.63 -6.38
CA THR A 29 -4.41 3.07 -7.39
C THR A 29 -3.48 2.02 -6.79
N VAL A 30 -2.95 2.27 -5.58
CA VAL A 30 -2.07 1.33 -4.87
C VAL A 30 -2.82 0.05 -4.51
N TYR A 31 -4.06 0.17 -4.06
CA TYR A 31 -4.85 -0.95 -3.54
C TYR A 31 -5.76 -1.63 -4.58
N GLU A 32 -5.76 -1.20 -5.84
CA GLU A 32 -6.70 -1.63 -6.87
C GLU A 32 -6.84 -3.16 -6.97
N PHE A 33 -5.73 -3.90 -7.00
CA PHE A 33 -5.74 -5.37 -7.02
C PHE A 33 -5.79 -5.98 -5.63
N TYR A 34 -5.12 -5.35 -4.66
CA TYR A 34 -5.05 -5.85 -3.28
C TYR A 34 -6.43 -5.96 -2.63
N ASP A 35 -7.31 -4.99 -2.86
CA ASP A 35 -8.65 -4.94 -2.26
C ASP A 35 -9.63 -5.92 -2.93
N LYS A 36 -9.39 -6.31 -4.18
CA LYS A 36 -10.21 -7.30 -4.89
C LYS A 36 -9.96 -8.72 -4.39
N VAL A 37 -8.74 -9.03 -3.93
CA VAL A 37 -8.40 -10.35 -3.39
C VAL A 37 -9.00 -10.53 -2.00
N GLN A 38 -9.75 -11.62 -1.85
CA GLN A 38 -10.35 -12.05 -0.59
C GLN A 38 -9.74 -13.39 -0.15
N PHE A 39 -9.71 -13.62 1.16
CA PHE A 39 -9.35 -14.92 1.70
C PHE A 39 -10.34 -16.00 1.24
N ASP A 40 -9.90 -17.25 1.31
CA ASP A 40 -10.69 -18.43 0.96
C ASP A 40 -11.11 -18.50 -0.54
N GLN A 41 -10.60 -17.60 -1.40
CA GLN A 41 -10.74 -17.70 -2.85
C GLN A 41 -9.80 -18.75 -3.44
N THR A 42 -10.26 -19.49 -4.44
CA THR A 42 -9.37 -20.33 -5.26
C THR A 42 -8.52 -19.47 -6.19
N LYS A 43 -7.43 -20.03 -6.73
CA LYS A 43 -6.60 -19.33 -7.71
C LYS A 43 -7.41 -18.90 -8.93
N GLU A 44 -8.30 -19.75 -9.43
CA GLU A 44 -9.13 -19.45 -10.60
C GLU A 44 -10.10 -18.29 -10.34
N GLN A 45 -10.60 -18.15 -9.10
CA GLN A 45 -11.43 -17.01 -8.72
C GLN A 45 -10.62 -15.71 -8.70
N VAL A 46 -9.40 -15.74 -8.16
CA VAL A 46 -8.49 -14.58 -8.18
C VAL A 46 -8.10 -14.21 -9.61
N ASP A 47 -7.73 -15.19 -10.44
CA ASP A 47 -7.39 -14.98 -11.86
C ASP A 47 -8.56 -14.31 -12.61
N ALA A 48 -9.78 -14.77 -12.37
CA ALA A 48 -10.98 -14.22 -13.01
C ALA A 48 -11.30 -12.79 -12.55
N GLU A 49 -11.14 -12.50 -11.26
CA GLU A 49 -11.41 -11.18 -10.67
C GLU A 49 -10.38 -10.12 -11.12
N LEU A 50 -9.10 -10.49 -11.18
CA LEU A 50 -8.03 -9.57 -11.56
C LEU A 50 -7.87 -9.46 -13.09
N GLY A 51 -8.27 -10.49 -13.83
CA GLY A 51 -8.32 -10.46 -15.30
C GLY A 51 -6.95 -10.38 -15.98
N ILE A 52 -5.87 -10.68 -15.26
CA ILE A 52 -4.49 -10.68 -15.76
C ILE A 52 -3.77 -11.98 -15.45
N THR A 53 -2.72 -12.27 -16.21
CA THR A 53 -1.89 -13.47 -15.99
C THR A 53 -0.88 -13.20 -14.86
N PRO A 54 -0.89 -13.97 -13.76
CA PRO A 54 0.11 -13.79 -12.71
C PRO A 54 1.47 -14.36 -13.10
N THR A 55 2.49 -13.89 -12.40
CA THR A 55 3.81 -14.53 -12.35
C THR A 55 3.89 -15.43 -11.12
N GLU A 56 4.18 -16.72 -11.31
CA GLU A 56 4.45 -17.65 -10.20
C GLU A 56 5.84 -17.39 -9.60
N SER A 57 5.92 -17.39 -8.28
CA SER A 57 7.18 -17.23 -7.55
C SER A 57 8.07 -18.45 -7.73
N SER A 58 9.33 -18.23 -8.10
CA SER A 58 10.35 -19.28 -8.15
C SER A 58 10.89 -19.66 -6.76
N GLN A 59 10.61 -18.85 -5.73
CA GLN A 59 11.14 -19.02 -4.38
C GLN A 59 10.13 -19.64 -3.43
N MET A 60 8.83 -19.43 -3.68
CA MET A 60 7.74 -19.89 -2.83
C MET A 60 6.67 -20.56 -3.68
N LYS A 61 6.48 -21.86 -3.45
CA LYS A 61 5.42 -22.63 -4.11
C LYS A 61 4.05 -22.03 -3.79
N ASN A 62 3.12 -22.10 -4.73
CA ASN A 62 1.75 -21.60 -4.60
C ASN A 62 1.66 -20.08 -4.33
N SER A 63 2.70 -19.32 -4.67
CA SER A 63 2.70 -17.86 -4.59
C SER A 63 2.66 -17.26 -5.99
N PHE A 64 1.68 -16.38 -6.23
CA PHE A 64 1.42 -15.79 -7.53
C PHE A 64 1.29 -14.28 -7.40
N THR A 65 1.99 -13.54 -8.26
CA THR A 65 2.02 -12.07 -8.25
C THR A 65 1.29 -11.53 -9.47
N TYR A 66 0.32 -10.65 -9.21
CA TYR A 66 -0.49 -9.95 -10.19
C TYR A 66 -0.07 -8.48 -10.16
N VAL A 67 0.52 -7.98 -11.24
CA VAL A 67 1.02 -6.60 -11.34
C VAL A 67 0.23 -5.85 -12.39
N ASN A 68 -0.25 -4.66 -12.05
CA ASN A 68 -0.80 -3.73 -13.03
C ASN A 68 0.39 -3.02 -13.71
N GLU A 69 0.63 -3.31 -14.98
CA GLU A 69 1.77 -2.74 -15.74
C GLU A 69 1.67 -1.22 -15.92
N ASP A 70 0.46 -0.64 -15.85
CA ASP A 70 0.25 0.80 -15.98
C ASP A 70 0.66 1.57 -14.71
N THR A 71 0.58 0.92 -13.55
CA THR A 71 0.79 1.57 -12.24
C THR A 71 1.99 1.02 -11.47
N SER A 72 2.51 -0.14 -11.87
CA SER A 72 3.57 -0.91 -11.19
C SER A 72 3.20 -1.39 -9.77
N PHE A 73 1.94 -1.24 -9.37
CA PHE A 73 1.40 -1.82 -8.13
C PHE A 73 0.69 -3.14 -8.41
N GLY A 74 0.48 -3.93 -7.37
CA GLY A 74 -0.19 -5.20 -7.52
C GLY A 74 -0.41 -5.93 -6.21
N VAL A 75 -0.61 -7.23 -6.31
CA VAL A 75 -0.77 -8.12 -5.16
C VAL A 75 -0.09 -9.45 -5.42
N SER A 76 0.68 -9.92 -4.45
CA SER A 76 1.15 -11.29 -4.35
C SER A 76 0.20 -12.08 -3.44
N VAL A 77 -0.33 -13.19 -3.94
CA VAL A 77 -1.27 -14.06 -3.22
C VAL A 77 -0.59 -15.40 -2.96
N LEU A 78 -0.63 -15.86 -1.71
CA LEU A 78 -0.21 -17.21 -1.32
C LEU A 78 -1.45 -18.07 -1.14
N PHE A 79 -1.43 -19.25 -1.76
CA PHE A 79 -2.47 -20.26 -1.59
C PHE A 79 -1.96 -21.38 -0.68
N GLY A 80 -2.80 -21.75 0.30
CA GLY A 80 -2.53 -22.90 1.16
C GLY A 80 -2.58 -24.23 0.40
N GLU A 81 -2.23 -25.32 1.08
CA GLU A 81 -2.29 -26.67 0.51
C GLU A 81 -3.72 -27.11 0.12
N ASN A 82 -4.75 -26.46 0.69
CA ASN A 82 -6.15 -26.63 0.30
C ASN A 82 -6.51 -25.90 -1.01
N GLY A 83 -5.57 -25.17 -1.61
CA GLY A 83 -5.77 -24.39 -2.83
C GLY A 83 -6.48 -23.04 -2.62
N LEU A 84 -6.66 -22.61 -1.37
CA LEU A 84 -7.36 -21.36 -1.04
C LEU A 84 -6.38 -20.26 -0.65
N ALA A 85 -6.71 -19.01 -0.99
CA ALA A 85 -5.92 -17.84 -0.65
C ALA A 85 -5.84 -17.65 0.87
N THR A 86 -4.62 -17.68 1.42
CA THR A 86 -4.36 -17.53 2.86
C THR A 86 -3.55 -16.28 3.18
N SER A 87 -2.84 -15.72 2.21
CA SER A 87 -2.12 -14.46 2.38
C SER A 87 -2.23 -13.60 1.13
N LYS A 88 -2.33 -12.28 1.34
CA LYS A 88 -2.17 -11.28 0.29
C LYS A 88 -1.17 -10.23 0.75
N THR A 89 -0.25 -9.89 -0.14
CA THR A 89 0.81 -8.91 0.10
C THR A 89 0.83 -7.91 -1.04
N LEU A 90 0.81 -6.62 -0.71
CA LEU A 90 0.91 -5.53 -1.67
C LEU A 90 2.23 -5.65 -2.43
N PHE A 91 2.15 -5.61 -3.75
CA PHE A 91 3.31 -5.54 -4.62
C PHE A 91 3.57 -4.08 -5.01
N TYR A 92 4.82 -3.65 -4.89
CA TYR A 92 5.33 -2.34 -5.30
C TYR A 92 6.80 -2.47 -5.65
N SER A 93 7.31 -1.58 -6.51
CA SER A 93 8.68 -1.70 -7.05
C SER A 93 9.73 -1.16 -6.08
N MET A 94 9.46 -0.01 -5.47
CA MET A 94 10.36 0.65 -4.52
C MET A 94 9.58 1.07 -3.28
N THR A 95 10.21 0.99 -2.11
CA THR A 95 9.60 1.41 -0.84
C THR A 95 9.07 2.84 -0.91
N GLU A 96 9.84 3.74 -1.51
CA GLU A 96 9.51 5.16 -1.74
C GLU A 96 8.18 5.37 -2.48
N ASP A 97 7.74 4.40 -3.29
CA ASP A 97 6.46 4.45 -4.01
C ASP A 97 5.26 4.55 -3.05
N LEU A 98 5.44 4.18 -1.77
CA LEU A 98 4.43 4.27 -0.71
C LEU A 98 4.58 5.50 0.18
N ALA A 99 5.65 6.30 0.03
CA ALA A 99 5.96 7.40 0.95
C ALA A 99 4.85 8.46 1.01
N PHE A 100 4.14 8.69 -0.10
CA PHE A 100 3.03 9.65 -0.16
C PHE A 100 1.82 9.26 0.72
N LEU A 101 1.72 7.98 1.12
CA LEU A 101 0.68 7.49 2.02
C LEU A 101 1.00 7.74 3.50
N THR A 102 2.23 8.19 3.79
CA THR A 102 2.70 8.47 5.15
C THR A 102 2.71 9.99 5.37
N PRO A 103 1.69 10.56 6.03
CA PRO A 103 1.53 12.02 6.12
C PRO A 103 2.59 12.68 7.01
N LYS A 104 3.23 11.91 7.90
CA LYS A 104 4.24 12.38 8.83
C LYS A 104 5.39 11.39 8.87
N ALA A 105 6.60 11.89 8.70
CA ALA A 105 7.79 11.07 8.77
C ALA A 105 7.91 10.39 10.16
N VAL A 106 8.34 9.14 10.13
CA VAL A 106 8.58 8.31 11.31
C VAL A 106 10.07 8.24 11.61
N THR A 107 10.44 8.10 12.88
CA THR A 107 11.84 7.97 13.30
C THR A 107 12.11 6.67 14.04
N LYS A 108 13.39 6.31 14.13
CA LYS A 108 13.84 5.17 14.92
C LYS A 108 13.47 5.31 16.41
N GLU A 109 13.59 6.51 16.98
CA GLU A 109 13.23 6.76 18.38
C GLU A 109 11.73 6.55 18.62
N GLN A 110 10.88 6.88 17.64
CA GLN A 110 9.46 6.56 17.73
C GLN A 110 9.24 5.04 17.74
N ALA A 111 9.94 4.28 16.88
CA ALA A 111 9.88 2.83 16.87
C ALA A 111 10.26 2.23 18.25
N GLU A 112 11.35 2.71 18.83
CA GLU A 112 11.86 2.27 20.15
C GLU A 112 10.94 2.67 21.31
N SER A 113 10.10 3.70 21.12
CA SER A 113 9.14 4.16 22.15
C SER A 113 7.85 3.33 22.21
N ILE A 114 7.58 2.49 21.20
CA ILE A 114 6.36 1.69 21.16
C ILE A 114 6.50 0.51 22.14
N PRO A 115 5.54 0.33 23.08
CA PRO A 115 5.56 -0.80 23.99
C PRO A 115 5.48 -2.15 23.26
N GLU A 116 6.12 -3.17 23.82
CA GLU A 116 5.91 -4.56 23.38
C GLU A 116 4.42 -4.93 23.55
N GLY A 117 3.83 -5.56 22.53
CA GLY A 117 2.41 -5.91 22.53
C GLY A 117 1.47 -4.71 22.42
N ALA A 118 1.93 -3.54 21.96
CA ALA A 118 1.06 -2.39 21.71
C ALA A 118 -0.06 -2.74 20.73
N THR A 119 -1.24 -2.16 20.95
CA THR A 119 -2.37 -2.25 20.03
C THR A 119 -2.15 -1.38 18.79
N TYR A 120 -2.89 -1.67 17.71
CA TYR A 120 -2.90 -0.82 16.52
C TYR A 120 -3.17 0.66 16.83
N ASP A 121 -4.13 0.96 17.69
CA ASP A 121 -4.47 2.34 18.05
C ASP A 121 -3.33 3.04 18.80
N GLU A 122 -2.61 2.34 19.68
CA GLU A 122 -1.44 2.89 20.36
C GLU A 122 -0.32 3.21 19.37
N VAL A 123 -0.02 2.29 18.45
CA VAL A 123 0.98 2.52 17.38
C VAL A 123 0.59 3.72 16.53
N LYS A 124 -0.65 3.77 16.06
CA LYS A 124 -1.19 4.87 15.26
C LYS A 124 -1.08 6.21 15.99
N ASN A 125 -1.36 6.24 17.29
CA ASN A 125 -1.25 7.45 18.11
C ASN A 125 0.20 7.93 18.27
N ILE A 126 1.16 7.01 18.42
CA ILE A 126 2.59 7.32 18.54
C ILE A 126 3.17 7.83 17.20
N LEU A 127 2.79 7.17 16.10
CA LEU A 127 3.34 7.47 14.77
C LEU A 127 2.59 8.59 14.05
N GLY A 128 1.33 8.86 14.43
CA GLY A 128 0.52 9.94 13.88
C GLY A 128 -0.11 9.62 12.52
N GLY A 129 -0.35 8.34 12.23
CA GLY A 129 -0.96 7.91 10.97
C GLY A 129 -1.31 6.43 10.96
N ASP A 130 -2.21 6.02 10.05
CA ASP A 130 -2.74 4.65 9.98
C ASP A 130 -1.73 3.59 9.53
N GLY A 131 -0.64 4.02 8.87
CA GLY A 131 0.27 3.16 8.15
C GLY A 131 -0.38 2.54 6.90
N THR A 132 0.46 2.18 5.95
CA THR A 132 0.08 1.43 4.75
C THR A 132 0.04 -0.05 5.11
N GLU A 133 -1.12 -0.69 5.00
CA GLU A 133 -1.22 -2.15 5.09
C GLU A 133 -0.57 -2.76 3.86
N THR A 134 0.47 -3.57 4.08
CA THR A 134 1.21 -4.24 3.01
C THR A 134 1.00 -5.74 3.01
N SER A 135 0.52 -6.33 4.09
CA SER A 135 0.21 -7.76 4.12
C SER A 135 -0.92 -8.07 5.08
N ALA A 136 -1.74 -9.05 4.70
CA ALA A 136 -2.75 -9.66 5.54
C ALA A 136 -2.65 -11.18 5.37
N THR A 137 -2.56 -11.92 6.47
CA THR A 137 -2.42 -13.38 6.48
C THR A 137 -3.42 -14.02 7.42
N GLN A 138 -4.28 -14.86 6.86
CA GLN A 138 -5.22 -15.70 7.58
C GLN A 138 -4.49 -16.89 8.18
N ILE A 139 -4.71 -17.15 9.47
CA ILE A 139 -4.08 -18.24 10.23
C ILE A 139 -5.12 -19.35 10.44
N PRO A 140 -5.05 -20.47 9.69
CA PRO A 140 -6.14 -21.47 9.68
C PRO A 140 -6.38 -22.16 11.02
N PHE A 141 -5.34 -22.30 11.85
CA PHE A 141 -5.42 -22.96 13.15
C PHE A 141 -5.84 -22.01 14.30
N GLU A 142 -6.14 -20.75 14.00
CA GLU A 142 -6.64 -19.75 14.96
C GLU A 142 -8.02 -19.22 14.55
N ASP A 143 -8.95 -20.13 14.22
CA ASP A 143 -10.30 -19.77 13.78
C ASP A 143 -10.30 -18.77 12.61
N ASN A 144 -9.33 -18.91 11.69
CA ASN A 144 -9.16 -18.05 10.53
C ASN A 144 -8.97 -16.56 10.87
N LYS A 145 -8.46 -16.23 12.05
CA LYS A 145 -8.04 -14.86 12.38
C LYS A 145 -6.90 -14.40 11.48
N VAL A 146 -6.80 -13.08 11.32
CA VAL A 146 -5.88 -12.45 10.38
C VAL A 146 -4.81 -11.67 11.13
N SER A 147 -3.55 -11.88 10.76
CA SER A 147 -2.41 -11.04 11.14
C SER A 147 -2.11 -10.04 10.03
N TYR A 148 -1.54 -8.90 10.39
CA TYR A 148 -1.30 -7.79 9.44
C TYR A 148 0.15 -7.30 9.52
N ILE A 149 0.67 -6.83 8.39
CA ILE A 149 1.90 -6.05 8.34
C ILE A 149 1.54 -4.66 7.84
N ARG A 150 1.99 -3.64 8.58
CA ARG A 150 1.83 -2.24 8.20
C ARG A 150 3.17 -1.53 8.17
N VAL A 151 3.31 -0.59 7.25
CA VAL A 151 4.52 0.21 7.07
C VAL A 151 4.21 1.70 7.11
N TRP A 152 5.14 2.48 7.64
CA TRP A 152 5.19 3.93 7.53
C TRP A 152 6.48 4.27 6.82
N VAL A 153 6.37 4.86 5.63
CA VAL A 153 7.50 5.09 4.73
C VAL A 153 7.78 6.57 4.61
N ASN A 154 9.02 6.97 4.87
CA ASN A 154 9.49 8.32 4.70
C ASN A 154 9.81 8.63 3.23
N GLN A 155 9.88 9.92 2.90
CA GLN A 155 10.19 10.38 1.53
C GLN A 155 11.61 10.01 1.06
N ASP A 156 12.52 9.69 2.00
CA ASP A 156 13.87 9.23 1.71
C ASP A 156 14.00 7.71 1.61
N GLY A 157 12.88 6.98 1.68
CA GLY A 157 12.83 5.51 1.59
C GLY A 157 13.03 4.78 2.92
N THR A 158 13.48 5.47 3.97
CA THR A 158 13.52 4.90 5.32
C THR A 158 12.10 4.56 5.78
N MET A 159 11.94 3.53 6.63
CA MET A 159 10.60 3.08 7.02
C MET A 159 10.55 2.41 8.38
N LEU A 160 9.35 2.42 8.97
CA LEU A 160 8.99 1.61 10.12
C LEU A 160 8.00 0.53 9.69
N GLN A 161 8.29 -0.73 10.02
CA GLN A 161 7.37 -1.86 9.84
C GLN A 161 6.86 -2.33 11.20
N ALA A 162 5.55 -2.59 11.29
CA ALA A 162 4.94 -3.25 12.43
C ALA A 162 4.21 -4.52 11.98
N VAL A 163 4.43 -5.61 12.70
CA VAL A 163 3.72 -6.89 12.53
C VAL A 163 2.69 -7.00 13.65
N PHE A 164 1.41 -7.04 13.28
CA PHE A 164 0.28 -7.21 14.20
C PHE A 164 -0.19 -8.66 14.19
N LEU A 165 -0.31 -9.25 15.37
CA LEU A 165 -0.85 -10.60 15.60
C LEU A 165 -2.37 -10.62 15.41
N THR A 166 -2.91 -11.83 15.45
CA THR A 166 -4.34 -12.13 15.32
C THR A 166 -5.21 -11.56 16.45
N ASP A 167 -4.60 -11.13 17.56
CA ASP A 167 -5.27 -10.42 18.66
C ASP A 167 -5.19 -8.89 18.55
N GLY A 168 -4.57 -8.37 17.49
CA GLY A 168 -4.42 -6.94 17.22
C GLY A 168 -3.24 -6.25 17.92
N THR A 169 -2.38 -7.01 18.59
CA THR A 169 -1.16 -6.49 19.25
C THR A 169 0.08 -6.66 18.39
N THR A 170 1.09 -5.81 18.59
CA THR A 170 2.36 -5.91 17.86
C THR A 170 3.21 -7.06 18.36
N ASN A 171 3.66 -7.92 17.44
CA ASN A 171 4.72 -8.91 17.68
C ASN A 171 6.12 -8.31 17.51
N ASN A 172 6.28 -7.51 16.45
CA ASN A 172 7.56 -6.95 16.07
C ASN A 172 7.41 -5.58 15.44
N ILE A 173 8.34 -4.70 15.77
CA ILE A 173 8.46 -3.36 15.20
C ILE A 173 9.92 -3.16 14.82
N MET A 174 10.18 -2.69 13.61
CA MET A 174 11.53 -2.51 13.09
C MET A 174 11.61 -1.24 12.25
N PHE A 175 12.68 -0.47 12.45
CA PHE A 175 13.04 0.67 11.61
C PHE A 175 14.13 0.25 10.62
N PHE A 176 14.01 0.70 9.38
CA PHE A 176 14.93 0.42 8.27
C PHE A 176 15.45 1.73 7.71
N ASP A 177 16.78 1.83 7.62
CA ASP A 177 17.55 2.93 7.04
C ASP A 177 17.92 2.65 5.57
#